data_AF-A0A511JA10-F1
#
_entry.id   AF-A0A511JA10-F1
#
_cell.length_a   1.000
_cell.length_b   1.000
_cell.length_c   1.000
_cell.angle_alpha   90.00
_cell.angle_beta   90.00
_cell.angle_gamma   90.00
#
_symmetry.space_group_name_H-M   'P 1'
#
loop_
_entity.id
_entity.type
_entity.pdbx_description
1 polymer ?
#
loop_
_entity_poly.entity_id
_entity_poly.type
_entity_poly.pdbx_seq_one_letter_code
_entity_poly.pdbx_strand_id
1 'polypeptide(L)'
;MPAILLTTVSAIVVVPSALTRALAGRAVALLAGVLSFMMSSFWSGVRDSGAGRRAVPVDPTLLPAASPRTPNRRTLARRSRPMSEVARSVADRRSGLIAARKEGSEMGSRAGIVVIDADGGVELFYDHWAAQRLAQDAALAGFRSTLERVRSMSPMGEPSVAEWSSATWMEGSMLIDVPNHRLVWAEEGDGLVLPRIANHLIERTWPGWTAIWSPAGVAGIIHLAGADPAPLFAQLRTLEREHVADNPWFTPRSDHMCPVPLSVRLEDGDVVLWGADTDLSDIACYGPDEIVAVARRARDDGSVGDGWGKHWLPAEMIADDDWPGWGLHLDTQKRELFWWATWEHSPRSREFATYWPGWDVHTIGDAWEQHESELDGVQLEQPWAGHVAEARRNLLQLHAEGVRENPFTRVARGLTAQGHDAAPLPAVLEFVPNRGFAGLDLVLSALDDLAAGPPLRPARFVDLQGVIHDP
;
A
#
# COMPACT_ATOMS: atom_id res chain seq x y z
N MET A 1 24.48 -11.76 -8.09
CA MET A 1 24.61 -10.28 -8.06
C MET A 1 23.89 -9.79 -6.80
N PRO A 2 24.43 -8.83 -6.03
CA PRO A 2 23.94 -8.58 -4.69
C PRO A 2 22.67 -7.71 -4.73
N ALA A 3 21.60 -8.24 -4.12
CA ALA A 3 20.36 -7.52 -3.84
C ALA A 3 20.63 -6.39 -2.83
N ILE A 4 20.20 -5.18 -3.18
CA ILE A 4 20.24 -4.02 -2.30
C ILE A 4 19.07 -4.14 -1.33
N LEU A 5 19.35 -4.64 -0.13
CA LEU A 5 18.51 -4.44 1.06
C LEU A 5 18.50 -2.94 1.37
N LEU A 6 17.40 -2.26 1.11
CA LEU A 6 17.13 -0.93 1.64
C LEU A 6 15.67 -0.86 2.09
N THR A 7 15.38 -1.53 3.19
CA THR A 7 14.24 -1.23 4.04
C THR A 7 14.72 -0.93 5.45
N THR A 8 14.21 0.19 5.94
CA THR A 8 14.61 0.94 7.12
C THR A 8 14.53 0.11 8.40
N VAL A 9 15.67 -0.05 9.08
CA VAL A 9 15.79 -0.79 10.34
C VAL A 9 15.28 0.06 11.50
N SER A 10 14.15 -0.32 12.12
CA SER A 10 13.74 0.19 13.44
C SER A 10 12.77 -0.76 14.15
N ALA A 11 13.21 -1.97 14.49
CA ALA A 11 12.49 -2.84 15.43
C ALA A 11 13.42 -3.77 16.23
N ILE A 12 14.62 -3.31 16.57
CA ILE A 12 15.57 -4.09 17.37
C ILE A 12 15.92 -3.27 18.61
N VAL A 13 15.64 -3.83 19.80
CA VAL A 13 16.36 -3.40 21.00
C VAL A 13 17.75 -4.02 20.90
N VAL A 14 18.67 -3.33 20.22
CA VAL A 14 20.08 -3.76 20.18
C VAL A 14 20.67 -3.45 21.55
N VAL A 15 20.75 -4.44 22.43
CA VAL A 15 21.53 -4.33 23.66
C VAL A 15 22.98 -4.65 23.30
N PRO A 16 23.93 -3.69 23.40
CA PRO A 16 25.33 -3.99 23.16
C PRO A 16 25.83 -5.02 24.17
N SER A 17 26.45 -6.10 23.70
CA SER A 17 26.99 -7.21 24.50
C SER A 17 28.06 -6.79 25.53
N ALA A 18 28.57 -5.56 25.43
CA ALA A 18 29.45 -4.95 26.42
C ALA A 18 28.72 -4.49 27.71
N LEU A 19 27.42 -4.17 27.65
CA LEU A 19 26.63 -3.76 28.82
C LEU A 19 26.15 -4.97 29.66
N THR A 20 25.86 -6.10 29.02
CA THR A 20 25.40 -7.32 29.69
C THR A 20 26.49 -7.98 30.53
N ARG A 21 27.77 -7.75 30.22
CA ARG A 21 28.90 -8.22 31.05
C ARG A 21 29.31 -7.25 32.17
N ALA A 22 28.92 -5.97 32.10
CA ALA A 22 29.23 -4.98 33.14
C ALA A 22 28.21 -4.92 34.29
N LEU A 23 27.01 -5.48 34.11
CA LEU A 23 25.93 -5.43 35.11
C LEU A 23 25.62 -6.77 35.80
N ALA A 24 26.32 -7.86 35.45
CA ALA A 24 26.13 -9.19 36.04
C ALA A 24 26.64 -9.35 37.49
N GLY A 25 26.79 -8.26 38.26
CA GLY A 25 27.41 -8.30 39.59
C GLY A 25 26.67 -7.60 40.74
N ARG A 26 25.93 -6.51 40.50
CA ARG A 26 25.31 -5.72 41.59
C ARG A 26 24.16 -4.83 41.08
N ALA A 27 22.91 -5.32 41.05
CA ALA A 27 21.69 -4.47 41.14
C ALA A 27 20.35 -5.25 41.13
N VAL A 28 20.27 -6.47 41.67
CA VAL A 28 18.99 -7.24 41.71
C VAL A 28 18.03 -6.77 42.82
N ALA A 29 18.39 -5.77 43.64
CA ALA A 29 17.56 -5.34 44.78
C ALA A 29 16.97 -3.91 44.70
N LEU A 30 17.19 -3.15 43.63
CA LEU A 30 16.76 -1.73 43.57
C LEU A 30 15.69 -1.41 42.52
N LEU A 31 15.32 -2.35 41.65
CA LEU A 31 14.27 -2.15 40.64
C LEU A 31 12.87 -2.63 41.06
N ALA A 32 12.74 -3.34 42.19
CA ALA A 32 11.43 -3.69 42.77
C ALA A 32 10.84 -2.59 43.68
N GLY A 33 11.64 -1.59 44.10
CA GLY A 33 11.20 -0.52 45.00
C GLY A 33 10.72 0.77 44.32
N VAL A 34 11.08 0.99 43.04
CA VAL A 34 10.76 2.23 42.32
C VAL A 34 9.47 2.13 41.50
N LEU A 35 9.03 0.92 41.11
CA LEU A 35 7.74 0.72 40.44
C LEU A 35 6.52 0.76 41.41
N SER A 36 6.71 0.61 42.72
CA SER A 36 5.61 0.74 43.70
C SER A 36 5.36 2.17 44.20
N PHE A 37 6.25 3.13 43.92
CA PHE A 37 6.10 4.52 44.38
C PHE A 37 5.50 5.46 43.32
N MET A 38 5.41 5.05 42.05
CA MET A 38 4.79 5.84 40.98
C MET A 38 3.31 5.50 40.69
N MET A 39 2.75 4.41 41.24
CA MET A 39 1.32 4.10 41.11
C MET A 39 0.43 4.57 42.26
N SER A 40 0.99 5.21 43.29
CA SER A 40 0.25 5.65 44.49
C SER A 40 0.09 7.17 44.63
N SER A 41 0.59 7.98 43.69
CA SER A 41 0.53 9.45 43.77
C SER A 41 -0.41 10.14 42.76
N PHE A 42 -1.22 9.39 42.00
CA PHE A 42 -2.18 9.98 41.05
C PHE A 42 -3.65 9.93 41.50
N TRP A 43 -3.90 9.58 42.76
CA TRP A 43 -5.23 9.61 43.37
C TRP A 43 -5.25 10.37 44.70
N SER A 44 -4.81 11.64 44.68
CA SER A 44 -5.29 12.66 45.62
C SER A 44 -4.89 14.05 45.11
N GLY A 45 -5.85 14.96 44.90
CA GLY A 45 -5.53 16.36 44.66
C GLY A 45 -6.34 17.11 43.60
N VAL A 46 -7.62 16.81 43.40
CA VAL A 46 -8.56 17.79 42.83
C VAL A 46 -9.28 18.46 44.00
N ARG A 47 -8.80 19.63 44.41
CA ARG A 47 -9.58 20.66 45.11
C ARG A 47 -8.90 22.04 45.03
N ASP A 48 -9.64 22.93 44.39
CA ASP A 48 -9.77 24.37 44.62
C ASP A 48 -8.74 25.42 44.15
N SER A 49 -9.37 26.54 43.76
CA SER A 49 -8.91 27.92 43.53
C SER A 49 -8.16 28.20 42.23
N GLY A 50 -8.53 29.14 41.36
CA GLY A 50 -9.44 30.27 41.47
C GLY A 50 -8.68 31.59 41.46
N ALA A 51 -8.87 32.37 40.39
CA ALA A 51 -8.61 33.81 40.21
C ALA A 51 -7.22 34.31 39.78
N GLY A 52 -7.18 34.87 38.56
CA GLY A 52 -7.03 36.34 38.41
C GLY A 52 -5.82 36.92 37.67
N ARG A 53 -6.14 37.71 36.63
CA ARG A 53 -5.40 38.87 36.03
C ARG A 53 -4.20 38.53 35.12
N ARG A 54 -3.86 39.28 34.06
CA ARG A 54 -4.45 40.40 33.29
C ARG A 54 -3.62 40.50 31.99
N ALA A 55 -4.24 40.96 30.90
CA ALA A 55 -3.59 41.31 29.64
C ALA A 55 -2.77 42.62 29.73
N VAL A 56 -1.73 42.74 28.89
CA VAL A 56 -1.00 43.99 28.57
C VAL A 56 -0.92 44.13 27.04
N PRO A 57 -1.25 45.30 26.46
CA PRO A 57 -1.33 45.51 25.01
C PRO A 57 0.02 45.96 24.41
N VAL A 58 0.21 45.70 23.11
CA VAL A 58 1.36 46.16 22.32
C VAL A 58 0.96 47.44 21.55
N ASP A 59 1.80 48.47 21.66
CA ASP A 59 1.66 49.81 21.05
C ASP A 59 2.07 49.80 19.56
N PRO A 60 1.25 50.33 18.64
CA PRO A 60 1.54 50.39 17.21
C PRO A 60 2.07 51.76 16.80
N THR A 61 3.27 52.14 17.22
CA THR A 61 3.98 53.27 16.61
C THR A 61 5.48 53.04 16.67
N LEU A 62 6.11 52.77 15.52
CA LEU A 62 7.50 53.11 15.17
C LEU A 62 7.81 52.57 13.76
N LEU A 63 7.49 53.37 12.75
CA LEU A 63 8.15 53.32 11.44
C LEU A 63 9.31 54.33 11.45
N PRO A 64 10.38 54.06 10.69
CA PRO A 64 10.96 55.16 9.91
C PRO A 64 11.06 54.85 8.41
N ALA A 65 10.97 55.95 7.67
CA ALA A 65 10.81 56.13 6.24
C ALA A 65 11.94 55.61 5.34
N ALA A 66 11.55 55.34 4.09
CA ALA A 66 12.39 55.05 2.95
C ALA A 66 13.00 56.31 2.30
N SER A 67 14.14 56.16 1.60
CA SER A 67 14.50 56.94 0.41
C SER A 67 15.72 56.35 -0.35
N PRO A 68 15.92 56.71 -1.64
CA PRO A 68 16.04 55.75 -2.74
C PRO A 68 17.44 55.66 -3.37
N ARG A 69 17.75 54.55 -4.07
CA ARG A 69 18.79 54.51 -5.11
C ARG A 69 18.43 53.61 -6.30
N THR A 70 18.61 54.19 -7.48
CA THR A 70 18.41 53.73 -8.86
C THR A 70 19.52 52.75 -9.34
N PRO A 71 19.42 52.19 -10.57
CA PRO A 71 19.69 50.78 -10.84
C PRO A 71 21.15 50.50 -11.21
N ASN A 72 21.61 49.27 -10.95
CA ASN A 72 22.85 48.78 -11.52
C ASN A 72 22.64 47.45 -12.25
N ARG A 73 22.86 47.50 -13.57
CA ARG A 73 23.06 46.33 -14.44
C ARG A 73 24.27 45.54 -13.94
N ARG A 74 24.10 44.25 -13.64
CA ARG A 74 25.12 43.20 -13.84
C ARG A 74 24.48 41.81 -13.86
N THR A 75 24.39 41.33 -15.09
CA THR A 75 24.50 39.96 -15.62
C THR A 75 24.78 38.80 -14.64
N LEU A 76 23.98 37.74 -14.83
CA LEU A 76 24.22 36.30 -14.60
C LEU A 76 25.30 35.86 -13.59
N ALA A 77 24.83 35.26 -12.49
CA ALA A 77 25.37 34.01 -11.94
C ALA A 77 24.34 33.44 -10.93
N ARG A 78 23.34 32.73 -11.44
CA ARG A 78 22.41 31.94 -10.61
C ARG A 78 23.22 30.74 -10.09
N ARG A 79 23.83 30.87 -8.90
CA ARG A 79 24.48 29.75 -8.21
C ARG A 79 23.43 28.69 -7.92
N SER A 80 23.42 27.65 -8.74
CA SER A 80 22.78 26.38 -8.46
C SER A 80 23.27 25.87 -7.10
N ARG A 81 22.34 25.60 -6.18
CA ARG A 81 22.66 24.81 -4.99
C ARG A 81 23.01 23.39 -5.46
N PRO A 82 24.10 22.78 -4.98
CA PRO A 82 24.40 21.39 -5.31
C PRO A 82 23.29 20.48 -4.78
N MET A 83 22.82 19.54 -5.61
CA MET A 83 21.69 18.62 -5.33
C MET A 83 21.84 17.85 -4.00
N SER A 84 23.07 17.65 -3.53
CA SER A 84 23.36 16.96 -2.28
C SER A 84 22.88 17.70 -1.01
N GLU A 85 22.57 19.00 -1.08
CA GLU A 85 22.02 19.79 0.02
C GLU A 85 20.48 19.81 0.02
N VAL A 86 19.86 19.77 -1.18
CA VAL A 86 18.39 19.71 -1.33
C VAL A 86 17.88 18.31 -0.96
N ALA A 87 18.56 17.25 -1.42
CA ALA A 87 18.26 15.87 -1.03
C ALA A 87 18.37 15.64 0.49
N ARG A 88 19.35 16.30 1.13
CA ARG A 88 19.55 16.22 2.59
C ARG A 88 18.47 16.97 3.38
N SER A 89 18.03 18.13 2.88
CA SER A 89 16.95 18.92 3.50
C SER A 89 15.57 18.27 3.39
N VAL A 90 15.32 17.47 2.34
CA VAL A 90 14.07 16.71 2.18
C VAL A 90 14.12 15.43 3.01
N ALA A 91 15.27 14.75 3.08
CA ALA A 91 15.49 13.63 3.99
C ALA A 91 15.31 14.01 5.47
N ASP A 92 15.75 15.21 5.88
CA ASP A 92 15.53 15.72 7.25
C ASP A 92 14.05 16.06 7.53
N ARG A 93 13.27 16.52 6.54
CA ARG A 93 11.82 16.72 6.71
C ARG A 93 11.04 15.41 6.77
N ARG A 94 11.43 14.40 5.98
CA ARG A 94 10.92 13.02 6.12
C ARG A 94 11.28 12.43 7.49
N SER A 95 12.49 12.69 7.99
CA SER A 95 12.92 12.24 9.32
C SER A 95 12.13 12.90 10.46
N GLY A 96 11.72 14.17 10.29
CA GLY A 96 10.85 14.88 11.23
C GLY A 96 9.40 14.38 11.26
N LEU A 97 8.86 13.93 10.12
CA LEU A 97 7.52 13.31 10.05
C LEU A 97 7.49 11.86 10.55
N ILE A 98 8.60 11.12 10.36
CA ILE A 98 8.75 9.74 10.88
C ILE A 98 8.90 9.74 12.41
N ALA A 99 9.46 10.79 13.01
CA ALA A 99 9.67 10.89 14.46
C ALA A 99 8.38 11.05 15.30
N ALA A 100 7.22 11.27 14.67
CA ALA A 100 5.93 11.38 15.38
C ALA A 100 5.13 10.05 15.45
N ARG A 101 5.58 8.97 14.79
CA ARG A 101 5.04 7.61 14.98
C ARG A 101 5.74 6.97 16.18
N LYS A 102 5.38 7.44 17.37
CA LYS A 102 5.88 6.90 18.65
C LYS A 102 4.77 6.13 19.38
N GLU A 103 4.15 5.21 18.65
CA GLU A 103 3.40 4.04 19.15
C GLU A 103 3.87 2.89 18.24
N GLY A 104 4.35 1.79 18.84
CA GLY A 104 5.20 0.80 18.16
C GLY A 104 4.63 0.27 16.86
N SER A 105 5.28 0.58 15.73
CA SER A 105 5.05 -0.15 14.49
C SER A 105 5.75 -1.51 14.58
N GLU A 106 5.01 -2.53 14.97
CA GLU A 106 5.46 -3.92 14.87
C GLU A 106 5.61 -4.25 13.36
N MET A 107 6.81 -4.64 12.93
CA MET A 107 7.09 -5.02 11.53
C MET A 107 6.37 -6.34 11.21
N GLY A 108 5.65 -6.44 10.09
CA GLY A 108 4.88 -7.63 9.68
C GLY A 108 4.46 -7.59 8.21
N SER A 109 3.67 -8.59 7.80
CA SER A 109 2.85 -8.63 6.57
C SER A 109 1.47 -9.12 6.98
N ARG A 110 0.71 -8.20 7.57
CA ARG A 110 -0.40 -8.44 8.50
C ARG A 110 -1.69 -8.73 7.74
N ALA A 111 -2.21 -9.93 7.90
CA ALA A 111 -3.44 -10.37 7.28
C ALA A 111 -4.62 -10.34 8.26
N GLY A 112 -5.74 -9.83 7.77
CA GLY A 112 -7.04 -9.89 8.43
C GLY A 112 -8.03 -10.75 7.67
N ILE A 113 -8.60 -11.77 8.31
CA ILE A 113 -9.48 -12.72 7.63
C ILE A 113 -10.84 -12.78 8.29
N VAL A 114 -11.89 -12.54 7.50
CA VAL A 114 -13.29 -12.66 7.87
C VAL A 114 -13.81 -14.01 7.40
N VAL A 115 -14.49 -14.74 8.27
CA VAL A 115 -15.27 -15.93 7.88
C VAL A 115 -16.72 -15.68 8.24
N ILE A 116 -17.62 -15.80 7.27
CA ILE A 116 -19.06 -15.91 7.50
C ILE A 116 -19.39 -17.40 7.44
N ASP A 117 -19.78 -17.97 8.58
CA ASP A 117 -20.11 -19.39 8.68
C ASP A 117 -21.48 -19.71 8.04
N ALA A 118 -21.82 -21.01 8.01
CA ALA A 118 -23.06 -21.48 7.40
C ALA A 118 -24.34 -20.98 8.10
N ASP A 119 -24.24 -20.59 9.38
CA ASP A 119 -25.33 -20.04 10.19
C ASP A 119 -25.39 -18.51 10.13
N GLY A 120 -24.47 -17.86 9.40
CA GLY A 120 -24.34 -16.41 9.29
C GLY A 120 -23.53 -15.77 10.42
N GLY A 121 -22.87 -16.56 11.27
CA GLY A 121 -21.94 -16.10 12.28
C GLY A 121 -20.67 -15.52 11.65
N VAL A 122 -20.15 -14.45 12.23
CA VAL A 122 -18.92 -13.77 11.78
C VAL A 122 -17.77 -14.13 12.70
N GLU A 123 -16.67 -14.60 12.12
CA GLU A 123 -15.41 -14.88 12.81
C GLU A 123 -14.29 -14.00 12.21
N LEU A 124 -13.50 -13.34 13.06
CA LEU A 124 -12.36 -12.49 12.66
C LEU A 124 -11.03 -13.09 13.12
N PHE A 125 -10.11 -13.26 12.18
CA PHE A 125 -8.81 -13.89 12.39
C PHE A 125 -7.65 -13.01 11.94
N TYR A 126 -6.51 -13.19 12.58
CA TYR A 126 -5.27 -12.45 12.38
C TYR A 126 -4.08 -13.37 12.15
N ASP A 127 -3.24 -12.99 11.20
CA ASP A 127 -1.92 -13.57 11.01
C ASP A 127 -0.89 -12.48 10.71
N HIS A 128 0.25 -12.51 11.39
CA HIS A 128 1.24 -11.43 11.31
C HIS A 128 2.05 -11.43 10.01
N TRP A 129 2.04 -12.53 9.25
CA TRP A 129 2.93 -12.73 8.10
C TRP A 129 2.25 -13.31 6.84
N ALA A 130 0.92 -13.39 6.82
CA ALA A 130 0.18 -14.06 5.75
C ALA A 130 -0.27 -13.15 4.59
N ALA A 131 -0.18 -11.82 4.68
CA ALA A 131 -0.80 -10.91 3.71
C ALA A 131 -0.28 -11.11 2.27
N GLN A 132 1.00 -11.45 2.12
CA GLN A 132 1.69 -11.59 0.82
C GLN A 132 1.23 -12.68 -0.15
N ARG A 133 0.47 -13.70 0.30
CA ARG A 133 0.24 -14.92 -0.49
C ARG A 133 -1.17 -15.45 -0.32
N LEU A 134 -2.13 -14.60 0.04
CA LEU A 134 -3.49 -15.03 0.38
C LEU A 134 -4.16 -15.75 -0.79
N ALA A 135 -4.10 -15.19 -2.00
CA ALA A 135 -4.73 -15.79 -3.18
C ALA A 135 -4.01 -17.05 -3.64
N GLN A 136 -2.67 -17.03 -3.66
CA GLN A 136 -1.84 -18.17 -4.05
C GLN A 136 -2.02 -19.35 -3.09
N ASP A 137 -2.00 -19.09 -1.79
CA ASP A 137 -2.22 -20.10 -0.77
C ASP A 137 -3.63 -20.69 -0.88
N ALA A 138 -4.66 -19.86 -1.13
CA ALA A 138 -6.02 -20.33 -1.35
C ALA A 138 -6.12 -21.23 -2.59
N ALA A 139 -5.52 -20.83 -3.71
CA ALA A 139 -5.49 -21.61 -4.94
C ALA A 139 -4.79 -22.97 -4.74
N LEU A 140 -3.64 -23.00 -4.07
CA LEU A 140 -2.84 -24.21 -3.85
C LEU A 140 -3.44 -25.16 -2.81
N ALA A 141 -4.04 -24.62 -1.75
CA ALA A 141 -4.58 -25.42 -0.65
C ALA A 141 -5.98 -25.98 -0.94
N GLY A 142 -6.82 -25.23 -1.65
CA GLY A 142 -8.23 -25.55 -1.84
C GLY A 142 -9.08 -25.21 -0.60
N PHE A 143 -10.40 -25.08 -0.80
CA PHE A 143 -11.35 -24.54 0.18
C PHE A 143 -11.20 -25.10 1.61
N ARG A 144 -11.25 -26.43 1.76
CA ARG A 144 -11.23 -27.06 3.10
C ARG A 144 -9.94 -26.78 3.86
N SER A 145 -8.80 -26.93 3.19
CA SER A 145 -7.50 -26.70 3.80
C SER A 145 -7.28 -25.23 4.12
N THR A 146 -7.79 -24.31 3.29
CA THR A 146 -7.74 -22.87 3.57
C THR A 146 -8.59 -22.53 4.78
N LEU A 147 -9.85 -22.99 4.85
CA LEU A 147 -10.72 -22.70 5.98
C LEU A 147 -10.19 -23.28 7.30
N GLU A 148 -9.65 -24.51 7.26
CA GLU A 148 -9.00 -25.13 8.43
C GLU A 148 -7.78 -24.33 8.90
N ARG A 149 -6.95 -23.84 7.96
CA ARG A 149 -5.81 -22.96 8.27
C ARG A 149 -6.28 -21.66 8.91
N VAL A 150 -7.23 -20.96 8.29
CA VAL A 150 -7.76 -19.68 8.80
C VAL A 150 -8.27 -19.82 10.22
N ARG A 151 -9.05 -20.87 10.52
CA ARG A 151 -9.56 -21.12 11.88
C ARG A 151 -8.50 -21.49 12.91
N SER A 152 -7.28 -21.76 12.49
CA SER A 152 -6.14 -21.99 13.39
C SER A 152 -5.30 -20.73 13.65
N MET A 153 -5.61 -19.62 12.99
CA MET A 153 -5.00 -18.30 13.21
C MET A 153 -5.49 -17.66 14.51
N SER A 154 -4.84 -16.58 14.94
CA SER A 154 -5.20 -15.85 16.15
C SER A 154 -6.59 -15.21 15.98
N PRO A 155 -7.56 -15.44 16.87
CA PRO A 155 -8.83 -14.70 16.82
C PRO A 155 -8.59 -13.25 17.25
N MET A 156 -9.17 -12.29 16.53
CA MET A 156 -8.99 -10.86 16.85
C MET A 156 -9.88 -10.39 18.02
N GLY A 157 -11.03 -11.07 18.22
CA GLY A 157 -11.89 -10.88 19.39
C GLY A 157 -12.91 -9.75 19.27
N GLU A 158 -12.93 -9.00 18.17
CA GLU A 158 -13.99 -8.04 17.87
C GLU A 158 -15.31 -8.78 17.55
N PRO A 159 -16.45 -8.25 18.02
CA PRO A 159 -17.73 -8.95 17.91
C PRO A 159 -18.38 -8.82 16.52
N SER A 160 -17.90 -7.91 15.66
CA SER A 160 -18.45 -7.68 14.33
C SER A 160 -17.42 -7.04 13.40
N VAL A 161 -17.63 -7.16 12.07
CA VAL A 161 -16.79 -6.49 11.07
C VAL A 161 -16.86 -4.96 11.19
N ALA A 162 -18.02 -4.41 11.58
CA ALA A 162 -18.19 -2.96 11.78
C ALA A 162 -17.36 -2.41 12.95
N GLU A 163 -16.90 -3.29 13.85
CA GLU A 163 -16.07 -2.95 15.00
C GLU A 163 -14.59 -3.32 14.80
N TRP A 164 -14.22 -3.75 13.60
CA TRP A 164 -12.87 -4.20 13.26
C TRP A 164 -11.86 -3.04 13.20
N SER A 165 -11.50 -2.51 14.37
CA SER A 165 -10.63 -1.33 14.53
C SER A 165 -9.23 -1.51 13.91
N SER A 166 -8.77 -2.76 13.82
CA SER A 166 -7.46 -3.11 13.26
C SER A 166 -7.42 -3.16 11.73
N ALA A 167 -8.56 -3.08 11.04
CA ALA A 167 -8.63 -3.04 9.58
C ALA A 167 -7.77 -1.93 8.95
N THR A 168 -7.55 -0.82 9.67
CA THR A 168 -6.79 0.34 9.18
C THR A 168 -5.30 0.13 9.00
N TRP A 169 -4.75 -0.99 9.49
CA TRP A 169 -3.33 -1.31 9.39
C TRP A 169 -3.05 -2.70 8.84
N MET A 170 -4.08 -3.39 8.33
CA MET A 170 -3.91 -4.65 7.59
C MET A 170 -3.27 -4.38 6.23
N GLU A 171 -2.34 -5.25 5.87
CA GLU A 171 -1.62 -5.26 4.59
C GLU A 171 -2.20 -6.31 3.64
N GLY A 172 -3.10 -7.16 4.12
CA GLY A 172 -3.83 -8.09 3.28
C GLY A 172 -5.08 -8.53 3.98
N SER A 173 -6.08 -8.93 3.21
CA SER A 173 -7.34 -9.37 3.80
C SER A 173 -8.09 -10.38 2.93
N MET A 174 -8.94 -11.16 3.59
CA MET A 174 -9.74 -12.18 2.92
C MET A 174 -11.11 -12.30 3.58
N LEU A 175 -12.16 -12.50 2.79
CA LEU A 175 -13.48 -12.92 3.25
C LEU A 175 -13.80 -14.30 2.67
N ILE A 176 -14.09 -15.26 3.55
CA ILE A 176 -14.67 -16.55 3.20
C ILE A 176 -16.15 -16.53 3.59
N ASP A 177 -17.03 -16.30 2.62
CA ASP A 177 -18.48 -16.31 2.78
C ASP A 177 -19.02 -17.69 2.41
N VAL A 178 -19.19 -18.53 3.44
CA VAL A 178 -19.63 -19.92 3.28
C VAL A 178 -21.06 -20.03 2.75
N PRO A 179 -22.06 -19.27 3.23
CA PRO A 179 -23.42 -19.36 2.70
C PRO A 179 -23.53 -19.04 1.21
N ASN A 180 -22.77 -18.07 0.72
CA ASN A 180 -22.85 -17.64 -0.69
C ASN A 180 -21.78 -18.26 -1.59
N HIS A 181 -20.90 -19.12 -1.04
CA HIS A 181 -19.72 -19.66 -1.72
C HIS A 181 -18.85 -18.58 -2.39
N ARG A 182 -18.50 -17.52 -1.64
CA ARG A 182 -17.65 -16.43 -2.15
C ARG A 182 -16.33 -16.35 -1.39
N LEU A 183 -15.26 -16.19 -2.15
CA LEU A 183 -13.96 -15.80 -1.62
C LEU A 183 -13.65 -14.39 -2.12
N VAL A 184 -13.49 -13.44 -1.21
CA VAL A 184 -12.98 -12.10 -1.53
C VAL A 184 -11.57 -11.99 -1.00
N TRP A 185 -10.65 -11.42 -1.77
CA TRP A 185 -9.26 -11.31 -1.34
C TRP A 185 -8.60 -10.02 -1.80
N ALA A 186 -7.62 -9.59 -1.02
CA ALA A 186 -6.78 -8.43 -1.25
C ALA A 186 -5.41 -8.73 -0.58
N GLU A 187 -4.29 -8.47 -1.24
CA GLU A 187 -2.96 -8.82 -0.74
C GLU A 187 -1.90 -7.77 -1.10
N GLU A 188 -1.03 -7.44 -0.15
CA GLU A 188 0.24 -6.73 -0.34
C GLU A 188 1.35 -7.71 -0.72
N GLY A 189 1.95 -7.62 -1.91
CA GLY A 189 3.20 -8.32 -2.17
C GLY A 189 3.75 -8.16 -3.58
N ASP A 190 5.02 -8.53 -3.74
CA ASP A 190 5.74 -8.51 -5.03
C ASP A 190 5.66 -9.86 -5.78
N GLY A 191 4.93 -10.84 -5.24
CA GLY A 191 4.85 -12.21 -5.76
C GLY A 191 3.54 -12.53 -6.48
N LEU A 192 2.79 -11.51 -6.87
CA LEU A 192 1.37 -11.60 -7.18
C LEU A 192 1.12 -12.40 -8.44
N VAL A 193 0.07 -13.22 -8.39
CA VAL A 193 -0.55 -13.73 -9.61
C VAL A 193 -1.55 -12.69 -10.05
N LEU A 194 -1.52 -12.31 -11.33
CA LEU A 194 -2.48 -11.36 -11.90
C LEU A 194 -3.92 -11.69 -11.44
N PRO A 195 -4.73 -10.72 -10.97
CA PRO A 195 -6.01 -10.98 -10.32
C PRO A 195 -6.95 -11.91 -11.10
N ARG A 196 -7.06 -11.75 -12.43
CA ARG A 196 -7.88 -12.64 -13.27
C ARG A 196 -7.37 -14.08 -13.31
N ILE A 197 -6.05 -14.30 -13.26
CA ILE A 197 -5.46 -15.63 -13.15
C ILE A 197 -5.71 -16.18 -11.75
N ALA A 198 -5.48 -15.40 -10.70
CA ALA A 198 -5.68 -15.83 -9.32
C ALA A 198 -7.13 -16.28 -9.08
N ASN A 199 -8.12 -15.47 -9.49
CA ASN A 199 -9.53 -15.82 -9.43
C ASN A 199 -9.81 -17.14 -10.18
N HIS A 200 -9.30 -17.26 -11.40
CA HIS A 200 -9.49 -18.48 -12.19
C HIS A 200 -8.92 -19.71 -11.47
N LEU A 201 -7.71 -19.63 -10.92
CA LEU A 201 -7.07 -20.75 -10.23
C LEU A 201 -7.81 -21.15 -8.94
N ILE A 202 -8.28 -20.17 -8.16
CA ILE A 202 -9.09 -20.40 -6.97
C ILE A 202 -10.38 -21.12 -7.35
N GLU A 203 -11.13 -20.64 -8.34
CA GLU A 203 -12.41 -21.25 -8.76
C GLU A 203 -12.21 -22.68 -9.29
N ARG A 204 -11.02 -23.00 -9.83
CA ARG A 204 -10.67 -24.36 -10.25
C ARG A 204 -10.41 -25.30 -9.07
N THR A 205 -9.87 -24.81 -7.96
CA THR A 205 -9.59 -25.63 -6.77
C THR A 205 -10.67 -25.55 -5.70
N TRP A 206 -11.62 -24.62 -5.84
CA TRP A 206 -12.79 -24.41 -4.99
C TRP A 206 -14.06 -24.58 -5.85
N PRO A 207 -14.42 -25.83 -6.22
CA PRO A 207 -15.53 -26.05 -7.15
C PRO A 207 -16.85 -25.49 -6.60
N GLY A 208 -17.53 -24.68 -7.41
CA GLY A 208 -18.80 -24.04 -7.04
C GLY A 208 -18.66 -22.74 -6.24
N TRP A 209 -17.44 -22.28 -5.99
CA TRP A 209 -17.16 -20.98 -5.39
C TRP A 209 -16.89 -19.92 -6.45
N THR A 210 -17.11 -18.67 -6.05
CA THR A 210 -16.81 -17.47 -6.84
C THR A 210 -15.67 -16.71 -6.18
N ALA A 211 -14.60 -16.45 -6.93
CA ALA A 211 -13.49 -15.62 -6.46
C ALA A 211 -13.70 -14.17 -6.90
N ILE A 212 -13.44 -13.23 -5.99
CA ILE A 212 -13.61 -11.79 -6.16
C ILE A 212 -12.34 -11.12 -5.64
N TRP A 213 -11.71 -10.29 -6.46
CA TRP A 213 -10.57 -9.49 -6.03
C TRP A 213 -11.04 -8.13 -5.49
N SER A 214 -10.35 -7.58 -4.50
CA SER A 214 -10.63 -6.23 -3.99
C SER A 214 -9.45 -5.29 -4.33
N PRO A 215 -9.52 -4.56 -5.45
CA PRO A 215 -8.53 -3.56 -5.82
C PRO A 215 -8.33 -2.48 -4.75
N ALA A 216 -9.37 -2.21 -3.96
CA ALA A 216 -9.39 -1.23 -2.88
C ALA A 216 -8.93 -1.78 -1.52
N GLY A 217 -8.32 -2.97 -1.50
CA GLY A 217 -7.85 -3.60 -0.27
C GLY A 217 -9.00 -4.04 0.64
N VAL A 218 -8.81 -3.85 1.94
CA VAL A 218 -9.75 -4.27 3.00
C VAL A 218 -11.14 -3.62 2.91
N ALA A 219 -11.30 -2.47 2.25
CA ALA A 219 -12.57 -1.76 2.17
C ALA A 219 -13.66 -2.58 1.44
N GLY A 220 -13.31 -3.21 0.31
CA GLY A 220 -14.24 -4.08 -0.44
C GLY A 220 -14.65 -5.32 0.35
N ILE A 221 -13.74 -5.85 1.17
CA ILE A 221 -14.01 -6.98 2.07
C ILE A 221 -15.00 -6.61 3.17
N ILE A 222 -14.84 -5.44 3.79
CA ILE A 222 -15.78 -4.93 4.79
C ILE A 222 -17.18 -4.74 4.20
N HIS A 223 -17.26 -4.16 3.00
CA HIS A 223 -18.52 -4.02 2.28
C HIS A 223 -19.22 -5.36 2.02
N LEU A 224 -18.50 -6.34 1.47
CA LEU A 224 -19.08 -7.65 1.17
C LEU A 224 -19.36 -8.49 2.42
N ALA A 225 -18.72 -8.18 3.54
CA ALA A 225 -19.08 -8.73 4.84
C ALA A 225 -20.30 -8.05 5.49
N GLY A 226 -20.92 -7.08 4.81
CA GLY A 226 -22.17 -6.43 5.24
C GLY A 226 -22.00 -5.22 6.16
N ALA A 227 -20.82 -4.60 6.20
CA ALA A 227 -20.53 -3.42 7.00
C ALA A 227 -20.12 -2.21 6.13
N ASP A 228 -20.28 -1.00 6.68
CA ASP A 228 -19.76 0.23 6.08
C ASP A 228 -18.31 0.45 6.54
N PRO A 229 -17.32 0.52 5.62
CA PRO A 229 -15.94 0.79 5.99
C PRO A 229 -15.71 2.23 6.47
N ALA A 230 -16.52 3.21 6.05
CA ALA A 230 -16.22 4.63 6.27
C ALA A 230 -15.95 5.00 7.74
N PRO A 231 -16.71 4.51 8.75
CA PRO A 231 -16.42 4.78 10.16
C PRO A 231 -15.07 4.25 10.65
N LEU A 232 -14.60 3.11 10.14
CA LEU A 232 -13.31 2.51 10.52
C LEU A 232 -12.13 3.35 10.04
N PHE A 233 -12.23 3.89 8.82
CA PHE A 233 -11.18 4.72 8.23
C PHE A 233 -11.31 6.21 8.59
N ALA A 234 -12.40 6.65 9.23
CA ALA A 234 -12.64 8.05 9.57
C ALA A 234 -11.59 8.66 10.54
N GLN A 235 -10.94 7.81 11.34
CA GLN A 235 -9.89 8.23 12.28
C GLN A 235 -8.51 8.36 11.63
N LEU A 236 -8.33 7.83 10.42
CA LEU A 236 -7.12 8.09 9.67
C LEU A 236 -7.03 9.58 9.40
N ARG A 237 -5.82 10.14 9.58
CA ARG A 237 -5.59 11.56 9.31
C ARG A 237 -6.00 11.85 7.87
N THR A 238 -6.97 12.75 7.71
CA THR A 238 -7.27 13.38 6.43
C THR A 238 -6.00 14.03 5.94
N LEU A 239 -5.61 13.72 4.70
CA LEU A 239 -4.47 14.38 4.09
C LEU A 239 -4.87 15.83 3.78
N GLU A 240 -3.99 16.75 4.16
CA GLU A 240 -4.11 18.11 3.69
C GLU A 240 -3.98 18.11 2.18
N ARG A 241 -4.61 19.09 1.51
CA ARG A 241 -4.47 19.23 0.07
C ARG A 241 -2.98 19.32 -0.27
N GLU A 242 -2.53 18.44 -1.16
CA GLU A 242 -1.19 18.48 -1.71
C GLU A 242 -1.21 19.20 -3.05
N HIS A 243 -0.06 19.72 -3.47
CA HIS A 243 0.08 20.42 -4.73
C HIS A 243 1.09 19.69 -5.61
N VAL A 244 0.72 19.53 -6.89
CA VAL A 244 1.59 18.85 -7.87
C VAL A 244 2.95 19.55 -7.98
N ALA A 245 2.97 20.88 -7.80
CA ALA A 245 4.19 21.68 -7.84
C ALA A 245 5.22 21.29 -6.75
N ASP A 246 4.78 20.66 -5.66
CA ASP A 246 5.63 20.19 -4.57
C ASP A 246 6.17 18.77 -4.80
N ASN A 247 5.63 18.04 -5.79
CA ASN A 247 6.09 16.72 -6.20
C ASN A 247 6.85 16.77 -7.55
N PRO A 248 8.20 16.85 -7.53
CA PRO A 248 8.98 16.85 -8.77
C PRO A 248 8.88 15.53 -9.54
N TRP A 249 8.46 14.44 -8.89
CA TRP A 249 8.29 13.13 -9.48
C TRP A 249 6.91 12.90 -10.11
N PHE A 250 6.05 13.91 -10.12
CA PHE A 250 4.78 13.82 -10.84
C PHE A 250 4.89 14.21 -12.33
N THR A 251 5.87 15.07 -12.66
CA THR A 251 5.96 15.69 -13.98
C THR A 251 6.67 14.80 -15.01
N PRO A 252 6.34 14.92 -16.32
CA PRO A 252 7.01 14.17 -17.39
C PRO A 252 8.54 14.29 -17.38
N ARG A 253 9.21 13.21 -17.80
CA ARG A 253 10.69 13.10 -17.86
C ARG A 253 11.39 13.37 -16.54
N SER A 254 10.73 13.08 -15.42
CA SER A 254 11.43 12.98 -14.15
C SER A 254 12.40 11.78 -14.17
N ASP A 255 13.45 11.84 -13.36
CA ASP A 255 14.35 10.70 -13.14
C ASP A 255 13.63 9.68 -12.23
N HIS A 256 12.68 8.91 -12.79
CA HIS A 256 11.93 7.87 -12.05
C HIS A 256 12.68 6.53 -12.09
N MET A 257 12.44 5.68 -11.09
CA MET A 257 12.89 4.28 -11.13
C MET A 257 11.79 3.31 -11.59
N CYS A 258 10.51 3.65 -11.41
CA CYS A 258 9.37 2.83 -11.83
C CYS A 258 8.18 3.75 -12.19
N PRO A 259 8.09 4.23 -13.44
CA PRO A 259 7.02 5.16 -13.82
C PRO A 259 5.67 4.46 -13.95
N VAL A 260 4.63 5.06 -13.40
CA VAL A 260 3.23 4.67 -13.54
C VAL A 260 2.65 5.40 -14.77
N PRO A 261 1.98 4.69 -15.71
CA PRO A 261 1.34 5.32 -16.84
C PRO A 261 0.14 6.17 -16.41
N LEU A 262 0.23 7.47 -16.69
CA LEU A 262 -0.80 8.45 -16.45
C LEU A 262 -1.16 9.12 -17.77
N SER A 263 -2.45 9.14 -18.10
CA SER A 263 -2.93 9.88 -19.27
C SER A 263 -4.07 10.85 -18.98
N VAL A 264 -4.14 11.91 -19.78
CA VAL A 264 -5.19 12.93 -19.69
C VAL A 264 -5.70 13.24 -21.09
N ARG A 265 -7.00 13.00 -21.32
CA ARG A 265 -7.73 13.50 -22.48
C ARG A 265 -8.18 14.94 -22.21
N LEU A 266 -7.59 15.87 -22.95
CA LEU A 266 -7.86 17.30 -22.87
C LEU A 266 -9.19 17.66 -23.55
N GLU A 267 -9.66 18.89 -23.33
CA GLU A 267 -10.96 19.36 -23.82
C GLU A 267 -11.09 19.34 -25.35
N ASP A 268 -9.97 19.45 -26.07
CA ASP A 268 -9.89 19.37 -27.53
C ASP A 268 -9.83 17.93 -28.07
N GLY A 269 -9.78 16.93 -27.19
CA GLY A 269 -9.75 15.51 -27.51
C GLY A 269 -8.34 14.92 -27.55
N ASP A 270 -7.29 15.75 -27.51
CA ASP A 270 -5.90 15.29 -27.48
C ASP A 270 -5.63 14.49 -26.19
N VAL A 271 -4.91 13.38 -26.30
CA VAL A 271 -4.48 12.58 -25.14
C VAL A 271 -3.00 12.82 -24.88
N VAL A 272 -2.69 13.22 -23.64
CA VAL A 272 -1.31 13.41 -23.16
C VAL A 272 -0.98 12.25 -22.24
N LEU A 273 0.08 11.49 -22.55
CA LEU A 273 0.55 10.34 -21.78
C LEU A 273 1.96 10.60 -21.25
N TRP A 274 2.20 10.28 -19.99
CA TRP A 274 3.54 10.27 -19.39
C TRP A 274 3.64 9.26 -18.25
N GLY A 275 4.86 9.00 -17.82
CA GLY A 275 5.15 8.23 -16.62
C GLY A 275 5.31 9.14 -15.40
N ALA A 276 4.71 8.79 -14.28
CA ALA A 276 4.85 9.52 -13.01
C ALA A 276 5.23 8.56 -11.87
N ASP A 277 5.94 9.04 -10.86
CA ASP A 277 6.16 8.32 -9.60
C ASP A 277 5.34 9.02 -8.52
N THR A 278 4.22 8.36 -8.20
CA THR A 278 3.15 8.86 -7.34
C THR A 278 2.39 7.65 -6.82
N ASP A 279 1.47 7.83 -5.88
CA ASP A 279 0.46 6.84 -5.54
C ASP A 279 -0.96 7.39 -5.71
N LEU A 280 -1.98 6.52 -5.61
CA LEU A 280 -3.37 6.94 -5.74
C LEU A 280 -3.83 7.91 -4.62
N SER A 281 -3.17 7.90 -3.46
CA SER A 281 -3.48 8.83 -2.36
C SER A 281 -3.00 10.25 -2.69
N ASP A 282 -1.83 10.39 -3.30
CA ASP A 282 -1.32 11.65 -3.80
C ASP A 282 -2.26 12.24 -4.86
N ILE A 283 -2.68 11.41 -5.83
CA ILE A 283 -3.65 11.78 -6.88
C ILE A 283 -4.94 12.32 -6.27
N ALA A 284 -5.45 11.63 -5.25
CA ALA A 284 -6.65 12.06 -4.54
C ALA A 284 -6.49 13.46 -3.94
N CYS A 285 -5.28 13.86 -3.53
CA CYS A 285 -4.98 15.14 -2.89
C CYS A 285 -4.72 16.30 -3.86
N TYR A 286 -4.25 16.05 -5.08
CA TYR A 286 -3.95 17.12 -6.06
C TYR A 286 -5.22 17.79 -6.62
N GLY A 287 -6.24 16.98 -6.89
CA GLY A 287 -7.43 17.41 -7.64
C GLY A 287 -7.17 17.50 -9.16
N PRO A 288 -8.26 17.55 -9.96
CA PRO A 288 -8.19 17.41 -11.41
C PRO A 288 -7.48 18.59 -12.11
N ASP A 289 -7.72 19.82 -11.65
CA ASP A 289 -7.21 21.03 -12.32
C ASP A 289 -5.67 21.08 -12.36
N GLU A 290 -5.00 20.62 -11.30
CA GLU A 290 -3.53 20.62 -11.24
C GLU A 290 -2.92 19.57 -12.16
N ILE A 291 -3.55 18.38 -12.25
CA ILE A 291 -3.12 17.30 -13.15
C ILE A 291 -3.32 17.73 -14.61
N VAL A 292 -4.46 18.34 -14.92
CA VAL A 292 -4.75 18.88 -16.27
C VAL A 292 -3.78 20.01 -16.63
N ALA A 293 -3.40 20.86 -15.68
CA ALA A 293 -2.41 21.91 -15.92
C ALA A 293 -1.03 21.34 -16.28
N VAL A 294 -0.63 20.24 -15.64
CA VAL A 294 0.60 19.51 -16.03
C VAL A 294 0.49 18.94 -17.43
N ALA A 295 -0.60 18.25 -17.76
CA ALA A 295 -0.83 17.70 -19.10
C ALA A 295 -0.76 18.78 -20.20
N ARG A 296 -1.44 19.92 -20.01
CA ARG A 296 -1.41 21.05 -20.95
C ARG A 296 0.00 21.59 -21.14
N ARG A 297 0.70 21.85 -20.04
CA ARG A 297 2.08 22.34 -20.09
C ARG A 297 2.99 21.37 -20.83
N ALA A 298 2.85 20.08 -20.52
CA ALA A 298 3.69 19.03 -21.08
C ALA A 298 3.50 18.84 -22.60
N ARG A 299 2.26 19.01 -23.06
CA ARG A 299 1.94 19.07 -24.48
C ARG A 299 2.55 20.31 -25.13
N ASP A 300 2.35 21.48 -24.53
CA ASP A 300 2.76 22.76 -25.09
C ASP A 300 4.29 22.92 -25.20
N ASP A 301 5.04 22.33 -24.25
CA ASP A 301 6.51 22.36 -24.24
C ASP A 301 7.17 21.14 -24.90
N GLY A 302 6.39 20.15 -25.34
CA GLY A 302 6.89 18.93 -25.98
C GLY A 302 7.71 18.04 -25.05
N SER A 303 7.45 18.10 -23.74
CA SER A 303 8.11 17.25 -22.74
C SER A 303 7.54 15.83 -22.69
N VAL A 304 6.36 15.59 -23.24
CA VAL A 304 5.88 14.22 -23.53
C VAL A 304 6.53 13.65 -24.80
N GLY A 305 6.73 12.34 -24.85
CA GLY A 305 7.15 11.61 -26.05
C GLY A 305 6.11 10.57 -26.44
N ASP A 306 6.49 9.60 -27.28
CA ASP A 306 5.56 8.63 -27.89
C ASP A 306 5.04 7.53 -26.93
N GLY A 307 5.10 7.74 -25.61
CA GLY A 307 4.74 6.74 -24.61
C GLY A 307 4.87 7.23 -23.17
N TRP A 308 4.62 6.35 -22.20
CA TRP A 308 4.70 6.65 -20.77
C TRP A 308 6.12 6.57 -20.18
N GLY A 309 7.14 6.48 -21.03
CA GLY A 309 8.54 6.56 -20.57
C GLY A 309 9.23 5.24 -20.23
N LYS A 310 8.61 4.08 -20.49
CA LYS A 310 9.30 2.77 -20.44
C LYS A 310 10.61 2.74 -21.25
N HIS A 311 10.67 3.46 -22.37
CA HIS A 311 11.85 3.53 -23.23
C HIS A 311 12.77 4.73 -22.94
N TRP A 312 12.44 5.56 -21.96
CA TRP A 312 13.19 6.78 -21.64
C TRP A 312 14.25 6.58 -20.56
N LEU A 313 14.12 5.53 -19.75
CA LEU A 313 15.16 5.16 -18.80
C LEU A 313 16.23 4.29 -19.49
N PRO A 314 17.50 4.36 -19.07
CA PRO A 314 18.54 3.47 -19.58
C PRO A 314 18.13 2.00 -19.40
N ALA A 315 18.41 1.15 -20.40
CA ALA A 315 18.16 -0.30 -20.34
C ALA A 315 18.84 -1.01 -19.16
N GLU A 316 19.79 -0.35 -18.50
CA GLU A 316 20.47 -0.83 -17.29
C GLU A 316 19.67 -0.55 -16.00
N MET A 317 18.62 0.28 -16.07
CA MET A 317 17.81 0.76 -14.93
C MET A 317 16.39 0.22 -14.90
N ILE A 318 15.87 -0.27 -16.02
CA ILE A 318 14.60 -0.99 -16.11
C ILE A 318 14.97 -2.41 -16.54
N ALA A 319 14.70 -3.43 -15.71
CA ALA A 319 14.75 -4.79 -16.21
C ALA A 319 13.65 -4.94 -17.28
N ASP A 320 13.86 -5.68 -18.37
CA ASP A 320 12.84 -5.86 -19.43
C ASP A 320 11.44 -6.29 -18.89
N ASP A 321 11.42 -6.82 -17.66
CA ASP A 321 10.28 -7.33 -16.89
C ASP A 321 9.67 -6.33 -15.88
N ASP A 322 10.21 -5.11 -15.72
CA ASP A 322 9.64 -4.06 -14.83
C ASP A 322 8.48 -3.37 -15.54
N TRP A 323 7.31 -3.99 -15.45
CA TRP A 323 6.05 -3.43 -15.95
C TRP A 323 5.28 -2.70 -14.84
N PRO A 324 4.48 -1.67 -15.18
CA PRO A 324 3.68 -0.98 -14.19
C PRO A 324 2.51 -1.88 -13.81
N GLY A 325 2.30 -2.13 -12.53
CA GLY A 325 1.11 -2.85 -12.10
C GLY A 325 -0.05 -1.96 -11.71
N TRP A 326 -0.04 -0.68 -12.10
CA TRP A 326 -1.23 0.15 -12.07
C TRP A 326 -1.09 1.34 -13.01
N GLY A 327 -2.20 2.03 -13.27
CA GLY A 327 -2.23 3.21 -14.12
C GLY A 327 -3.56 3.93 -14.03
N LEU A 328 -3.62 5.14 -14.57
CA LEU A 328 -4.85 5.94 -14.55
C LEU A 328 -5.04 6.81 -15.79
N HIS A 329 -6.30 7.08 -16.11
CA HIS A 329 -6.72 7.95 -17.20
C HIS A 329 -7.70 9.00 -16.66
N LEU A 330 -7.48 10.27 -16.99
CA LEU A 330 -8.47 11.34 -16.83
C LEU A 330 -9.09 11.70 -18.17
N ASP A 331 -10.42 11.76 -18.22
CA ASP A 331 -11.17 12.35 -19.33
C ASP A 331 -11.84 13.67 -18.88
N THR A 332 -11.31 14.79 -19.37
CA THR A 332 -11.82 16.13 -18.99
C THR A 332 -13.19 16.45 -19.59
N GLN A 333 -13.56 15.82 -20.70
CA GLN A 333 -14.86 16.03 -21.35
C GLN A 333 -15.96 15.29 -20.58
N LYS A 334 -15.67 14.07 -20.12
CA LYS A 334 -16.60 13.27 -19.31
C LYS A 334 -16.54 13.61 -17.81
N ARG A 335 -15.46 14.25 -17.36
CA ARG A 335 -15.12 14.43 -15.93
C ARG A 335 -15.02 13.07 -15.22
N GLU A 336 -14.22 12.21 -15.81
CA GLU A 336 -14.04 10.83 -15.38
C GLU A 336 -12.56 10.60 -15.06
N LEU A 337 -12.29 9.93 -13.94
CA LEU A 337 -11.02 9.30 -13.66
C LEU A 337 -11.30 7.81 -13.47
N PHE A 338 -10.67 7.00 -14.31
CA PHE A 338 -10.57 5.57 -14.03
C PHE A 338 -9.12 5.18 -13.74
N TRP A 339 -8.96 4.16 -12.91
CA TRP A 339 -7.67 3.54 -12.63
C TRP A 339 -7.78 2.02 -12.68
N TRP A 340 -6.70 1.39 -13.08
CA TRP A 340 -6.54 -0.07 -13.08
C TRP A 340 -5.34 -0.45 -12.22
N ALA A 341 -5.33 -1.67 -11.71
CA ALA A 341 -4.19 -2.23 -11.01
C ALA A 341 -4.13 -3.76 -11.15
N THR A 342 -2.94 -4.31 -10.98
CA THR A 342 -2.67 -5.76 -10.89
C THR A 342 -2.43 -6.19 -9.43
N TRP A 343 -2.42 -5.22 -8.51
CA TRP A 343 -2.31 -5.40 -7.06
C TRP A 343 -3.16 -4.41 -6.30
N GLU A 344 -3.39 -4.65 -5.01
CA GLU A 344 -4.26 -3.78 -4.23
C GLU A 344 -3.65 -2.38 -4.07
N HIS A 345 -4.49 -1.37 -4.21
CA HIS A 345 -4.21 -0.04 -3.71
C HIS A 345 -5.20 0.24 -2.59
N SER A 346 -4.86 1.13 -1.66
CA SER A 346 -5.81 1.63 -0.67
C SER A 346 -6.20 3.04 -1.06
N PRO A 347 -7.25 3.23 -1.89
CA PRO A 347 -7.70 4.56 -2.25
C PRO A 347 -8.27 5.23 -1.01
N ARG A 348 -7.84 6.45 -0.73
CA ARG A 348 -8.48 7.25 0.30
C ARG A 348 -9.73 7.93 -0.28
N SER A 349 -10.85 7.24 -0.17
CA SER A 349 -12.16 7.65 -0.74
C SER A 349 -12.62 9.04 -0.31
N ARG A 350 -12.22 9.49 0.88
CA ARG A 350 -12.56 10.82 1.42
C ARG A 350 -11.89 11.97 0.66
N GLU A 351 -10.64 11.81 0.26
CA GLU A 351 -9.85 12.81 -0.45
C GLU A 351 -10.42 13.00 -1.86
N PHE A 352 -10.78 11.92 -2.56
CA PHE A 352 -11.53 12.01 -3.81
C PHE A 352 -12.87 12.75 -3.63
N ALA A 353 -13.67 12.38 -2.62
CA ALA A 353 -14.93 13.08 -2.35
C ALA A 353 -14.75 14.58 -2.03
N THR A 354 -13.58 14.98 -1.51
CA THR A 354 -13.30 16.37 -1.11
C THR A 354 -12.71 17.21 -2.25
N TYR A 355 -11.73 16.67 -2.98
CA TYR A 355 -10.92 17.41 -3.95
C TYR A 355 -11.32 17.16 -5.41
N TRP A 356 -12.21 16.20 -5.67
CA TRP A 356 -12.71 15.87 -7.01
C TRP A 356 -14.24 16.07 -7.14
N PRO A 357 -14.78 17.25 -6.76
CA PRO A 357 -16.23 17.47 -6.80
C PRO A 357 -16.76 17.40 -8.23
N GLY A 358 -17.77 16.55 -8.44
CA GLY A 358 -18.43 16.39 -9.74
C GLY A 358 -17.63 15.61 -10.78
N TRP A 359 -16.59 14.90 -10.36
CA TRP A 359 -15.91 13.89 -11.16
C TRP A 359 -16.42 12.50 -10.77
N ASP A 360 -16.56 11.63 -11.77
CA ASP A 360 -16.72 10.19 -11.56
C ASP A 360 -15.34 9.57 -11.38
N VAL A 361 -15.10 8.95 -10.22
CA VAL A 361 -13.84 8.32 -9.88
C VAL A 361 -14.09 6.87 -9.52
N HIS A 362 -13.59 5.95 -10.35
CA HIS A 362 -13.81 4.52 -10.16
C HIS A 362 -12.61 3.68 -10.60
N THR A 363 -12.64 2.41 -10.21
CA THR A 363 -11.67 1.41 -10.66
C THR A 363 -12.29 0.55 -11.76
N ILE A 364 -11.46 0.14 -12.72
CA ILE A 364 -11.81 -0.86 -13.74
C ILE A 364 -11.18 -2.23 -13.42
N GLY A 365 -10.72 -2.42 -12.17
CA GLY A 365 -10.03 -3.63 -11.76
C GLY A 365 -8.70 -3.80 -12.46
N ASP A 366 -8.43 -4.99 -12.99
CA ASP A 366 -7.21 -5.29 -13.75
C ASP A 366 -7.41 -5.10 -15.27
N ALA A 367 -8.45 -4.37 -15.72
CA ALA A 367 -8.75 -4.18 -17.15
C ALA A 367 -7.86 -3.11 -17.83
N TRP A 368 -6.53 -3.21 -17.70
CA TRP A 368 -5.62 -2.21 -18.28
C TRP A 368 -5.79 -2.02 -19.79
N GLU A 369 -6.30 -3.05 -20.49
CA GLU A 369 -6.57 -3.01 -21.94
C GLU A 369 -7.59 -1.91 -22.30
N GLN A 370 -8.47 -1.51 -21.37
CA GLN A 370 -9.33 -0.35 -21.57
C GLN A 370 -8.52 0.96 -21.60
N HIS A 371 -7.50 1.10 -20.74
CA HIS A 371 -6.59 2.25 -20.80
C HIS A 371 -5.77 2.23 -22.10
N GLU A 372 -5.28 1.07 -22.53
CA GLU A 372 -4.59 0.94 -23.84
C GLU A 372 -5.49 1.40 -24.99
N SER A 373 -6.79 1.08 -24.95
CA SER A 373 -7.76 1.53 -25.95
C SER A 373 -7.96 3.05 -25.98
N GLU A 374 -7.88 3.74 -24.83
CA GLU A 374 -7.93 5.21 -24.77
C GLU A 374 -6.66 5.86 -25.37
N LEU A 375 -5.59 5.08 -25.52
CA LEU A 375 -4.27 5.48 -26.00
C LEU A 375 -3.95 4.94 -27.40
N ASP A 376 -4.97 4.62 -28.21
CA ASP A 376 -4.79 4.07 -29.56
C ASP A 376 -3.89 2.80 -29.60
N GLY A 377 -3.93 1.99 -28.54
CA GLY A 377 -3.22 0.71 -28.45
C GLY A 377 -1.79 0.79 -27.93
N VAL A 378 -1.38 1.88 -27.27
CA VAL A 378 -0.09 1.93 -26.56
C VAL A 378 -0.08 0.86 -25.48
N GLN A 379 0.93 -0.01 -25.52
CA GLN A 379 1.09 -1.09 -24.55
C GLN A 379 1.48 -0.54 -23.17
N LEU A 380 0.67 -0.88 -22.16
CA LEU A 380 0.89 -0.49 -20.77
C LEU A 380 1.35 -1.65 -19.91
N GLU A 381 0.93 -2.88 -20.21
CA GLU A 381 1.33 -4.09 -19.47
C GLU A 381 1.96 -5.16 -20.39
N GLN A 382 2.59 -6.15 -19.77
CA GLN A 382 3.24 -7.29 -20.34
C GLN A 382 2.25 -8.14 -21.12
N PRO A 383 2.71 -8.79 -22.19
CA PRO A 383 1.87 -9.74 -22.90
C PRO A 383 1.36 -10.83 -21.96
N TRP A 384 0.13 -11.30 -22.21
CA TRP A 384 -0.51 -12.39 -21.48
C TRP A 384 0.39 -13.60 -21.18
N ALA A 385 1.20 -14.03 -22.15
CA ALA A 385 2.13 -15.14 -21.97
C ALA A 385 3.17 -14.90 -20.86
N GLY A 386 3.57 -13.64 -20.65
CA GLY A 386 4.44 -13.20 -19.55
C GLY A 386 3.78 -13.47 -18.20
N HIS A 387 2.55 -13.00 -18.01
CA HIS A 387 1.77 -13.22 -16.79
C HIS A 387 1.57 -14.71 -16.47
N VAL A 388 1.21 -15.53 -17.46
CA VAL A 388 1.01 -16.98 -17.24
C VAL A 388 2.33 -17.66 -16.87
N ALA A 389 3.43 -17.29 -17.55
CA ALA A 389 4.75 -17.83 -17.24
C ALA A 389 5.23 -17.40 -15.84
N GLU A 390 4.99 -16.16 -15.46
CA GLU A 390 5.29 -15.63 -14.12
C GLU A 390 4.49 -16.34 -13.04
N ALA A 391 3.16 -16.45 -13.21
CA ALA A 391 2.31 -17.18 -12.29
C ALA A 391 2.79 -18.63 -12.09
N ARG A 392 3.13 -19.32 -13.19
CA ARG A 392 3.71 -20.67 -13.14
C ARG A 392 5.03 -20.71 -12.38
N ARG A 393 5.96 -19.78 -12.65
CA ARG A 393 7.25 -19.70 -11.94
C ARG A 393 7.05 -19.49 -10.45
N ASN A 394 6.22 -18.51 -10.08
CA ASN A 394 5.95 -18.15 -8.69
C ASN A 394 5.33 -19.34 -7.95
N LEU A 395 4.28 -19.97 -8.49
CA LEU A 395 3.61 -21.11 -7.84
C LEU A 395 4.51 -22.36 -7.72
N LEU A 396 5.36 -22.64 -8.72
CA LEU A 396 6.34 -23.73 -8.63
C LEU A 396 7.44 -23.42 -7.60
N GLN A 397 7.87 -22.17 -7.50
CA GLN A 397 8.80 -21.75 -6.46
C GLN A 397 8.20 -21.92 -5.07
N LEU A 398 6.94 -21.51 -4.86
CA LEU A 398 6.23 -21.72 -3.60
C LEU A 398 6.16 -23.20 -3.22
N HIS A 399 5.84 -24.07 -4.19
CA HIS A 399 5.81 -25.50 -3.96
C HIS A 399 7.20 -26.06 -3.59
N ALA A 400 8.25 -25.60 -4.28
CA ALA A 400 9.62 -26.02 -4.00
C ALA A 400 10.14 -25.52 -2.64
N GLU A 401 9.73 -24.32 -2.20
CA GLU A 401 9.98 -23.79 -0.85
C GLU A 401 9.31 -24.64 0.23
N GLY A 402 8.20 -25.31 -0.09
CA GLY A 402 7.43 -26.14 0.83
C GLY A 402 6.68 -25.31 1.88
N VAL A 403 6.55 -25.84 3.10
CA VAL A 403 5.89 -25.11 4.19
C VAL A 403 6.74 -23.89 4.55
N ARG A 404 6.16 -22.70 4.35
CA ARG A 404 6.83 -21.42 4.63
C ARG A 404 7.27 -21.36 6.09
N GLU A 405 8.54 -21.00 6.32
CA GLU A 405 9.07 -20.66 7.64
C GLU A 405 8.57 -19.26 8.05
N ASN A 406 8.32 -19.03 9.35
CA ASN A 406 8.04 -17.69 9.85
C ASN A 406 9.16 -16.71 9.39
N PRO A 407 8.83 -15.61 8.70
CA PRO A 407 9.82 -14.67 8.17
C PRO A 407 10.80 -14.13 9.22
N PHE A 408 10.33 -13.87 10.44
CA PHE A 408 11.17 -13.40 11.53
C PHE A 408 12.27 -14.40 11.89
N THR A 409 12.00 -15.71 11.86
CA THR A 409 13.00 -16.73 12.19
C THR A 409 14.24 -16.62 11.28
N ARG A 410 14.03 -16.31 10.00
CA ARG A 410 15.12 -16.09 9.04
C ARG A 410 15.91 -14.82 9.36
N VAL A 411 15.22 -13.73 9.67
CA VAL A 411 15.85 -12.45 10.06
C VAL A 411 16.65 -12.61 11.35
N ALA A 412 16.05 -13.22 12.38
CA ALA A 412 16.69 -13.49 13.66
C ALA A 412 17.96 -14.33 13.49
N ARG A 413 17.92 -15.40 12.68
CA ARG A 413 19.09 -16.22 12.36
C ARG A 413 20.21 -15.39 11.72
N GLY A 414 19.86 -14.49 10.80
CA GLY A 414 20.82 -13.57 10.17
C GLY A 414 21.46 -12.59 11.16
N LEU A 415 20.65 -12.00 12.05
CA LEU A 415 21.12 -11.10 13.10
C LEU A 415 22.04 -11.82 14.09
N THR A 416 21.65 -13.02 14.54
CA THR A 416 22.47 -13.84 15.44
C THR A 416 23.79 -14.25 14.78
N ALA A 417 23.79 -14.59 13.49
CA ALA A 417 25.02 -14.89 12.75
C ALA A 417 25.98 -13.68 12.67
N GLN A 418 25.46 -12.45 12.78
CA GLN A 418 26.23 -11.21 12.84
C GLN A 418 26.59 -10.79 14.27
N GLY A 419 26.27 -11.61 15.28
CA GLY A 419 26.57 -11.35 16.69
C GLY A 419 25.59 -10.41 17.39
N HIS A 420 24.43 -10.15 16.79
CA HIS A 420 23.33 -9.42 17.41
C HIS A 420 22.39 -10.36 18.16
N ASP A 421 21.89 -9.91 19.31
CA ASP A 421 20.82 -10.60 20.02
C ASP A 421 19.47 -10.15 19.44
N ALA A 422 18.57 -11.11 19.21
CA ALA A 422 17.26 -10.88 18.62
C ALA A 422 16.21 -11.59 19.47
N ALA A 423 15.56 -10.83 20.36
CA ALA A 423 14.44 -11.32 21.17
C ALA A 423 13.11 -11.00 20.46
N PRO A 424 12.34 -12.00 19.96
CA PRO A 424 11.05 -11.74 19.34
C PRO A 424 10.03 -11.22 20.36
N LEU A 425 9.20 -10.27 19.93
CA LEU A 425 7.90 -10.06 20.55
C LEU A 425 6.98 -11.26 20.21
N PRO A 426 6.07 -11.69 21.10
CA PRO A 426 5.18 -12.82 20.83
C PRO A 426 4.36 -12.67 19.55
N ALA A 427 3.85 -11.46 19.27
CA ALA A 427 3.06 -11.16 18.06
C ALA A 427 3.82 -11.50 16.76
N VAL A 428 5.13 -11.30 16.76
CA VAL A 428 5.98 -11.58 15.59
C VAL A 428 6.11 -13.08 15.30
N LEU A 429 5.81 -13.93 16.28
CA LEU A 429 5.79 -15.38 16.12
C LEU A 429 4.42 -15.90 15.65
N GLU A 430 3.38 -15.06 15.62
CA GLU A 430 2.04 -15.44 15.16
C GLU A 430 2.04 -15.62 13.64
N PHE A 431 2.22 -16.88 13.22
CA PHE A 431 2.21 -17.26 11.82
C PHE A 431 1.70 -18.68 11.66
N VAL A 432 0.64 -18.84 10.88
CA VAL A 432 0.09 -20.12 10.48
C VAL A 432 0.39 -20.31 8.99
N PRO A 433 1.43 -21.08 8.64
CA PRO A 433 1.79 -21.28 7.25
C PRO A 433 0.75 -22.12 6.51
N ASN A 434 0.64 -21.89 5.20
CA ASN A 434 -0.01 -22.86 4.34
C ASN A 434 0.76 -24.19 4.34
N ARG A 435 0.01 -25.28 4.47
CA ARG A 435 0.53 -26.66 4.41
C ARG A 435 -0.11 -27.49 3.30
N GLY A 436 -1.16 -26.96 2.67
CA GLY A 436 -1.92 -27.62 1.63
C GLY A 436 -1.41 -27.26 0.23
N PHE A 437 -1.06 -28.28 -0.54
CA PHE A 437 -0.75 -28.17 -1.98
C PHE A 437 -1.63 -29.12 -2.81
N ALA A 438 -2.78 -29.52 -2.27
CA ALA A 438 -3.69 -30.47 -2.91
C ALA A 438 -4.25 -29.96 -4.25
N GLY A 439 -4.28 -28.64 -4.44
CA GLY A 439 -4.69 -27.98 -5.67
C GLY A 439 -3.58 -27.88 -6.74
N LEU A 440 -2.34 -28.26 -6.45
CA LEU A 440 -1.19 -28.00 -7.34
C LEU A 440 -1.40 -28.58 -8.76
N ASP A 441 -1.81 -29.83 -8.88
CA ASP A 441 -1.99 -30.46 -10.19
C ASP A 441 -3.08 -29.75 -11.02
N LEU A 442 -4.17 -29.34 -10.37
CA LEU A 442 -5.25 -28.58 -11.02
C LEU A 442 -4.78 -27.19 -11.44
N VAL A 443 -3.99 -26.53 -10.59
CA VAL A 443 -3.41 -25.21 -10.87
C VAL A 443 -2.44 -25.28 -12.05
N LEU A 444 -1.52 -26.24 -12.06
CA LEU A 444 -0.56 -26.40 -13.15
C LEU A 444 -1.25 -26.75 -14.48
N SER A 445 -2.26 -27.64 -14.44
CA SER A 445 -3.08 -27.95 -15.61
C SER A 445 -3.84 -26.72 -16.12
N ALA A 446 -4.41 -25.91 -15.23
CA ALA A 446 -5.09 -24.69 -15.63
C ALA A 446 -4.13 -23.68 -16.27
N LEU A 447 -2.91 -23.53 -15.74
CA LEU A 447 -1.89 -22.67 -16.34
C LEU A 447 -1.44 -23.16 -17.72
N ASP A 448 -1.40 -24.48 -17.95
CA ASP A 448 -1.13 -25.03 -19.29
C ASP A 448 -2.25 -24.67 -20.28
N ASP A 449 -3.52 -24.77 -19.85
CA ASP A 449 -4.67 -24.34 -20.64
C ASP A 449 -4.61 -22.84 -20.96
N LEU A 450 -4.24 -22.00 -19.97
CA LEU A 450 -4.11 -20.54 -20.14
C LEU A 450 -2.93 -20.15 -21.05
N ALA A 451 -1.85 -20.92 -21.05
CA ALA A 451 -0.70 -20.68 -21.92
C ALA A 451 -1.01 -21.01 -23.39
N ALA A 452 -1.90 -21.96 -23.64
CA ALA A 452 -2.35 -22.36 -24.98
C ALA A 452 -3.59 -21.61 -25.48
N GLY A 453 -4.34 -20.98 -24.56
CA GLY A 453 -5.61 -20.32 -24.82
C GLY A 453 -5.51 -18.79 -25.01
N PRO A 454 -6.65 -18.14 -25.30
CA PRO A 454 -6.73 -16.68 -25.28
C PRO A 454 -6.60 -16.12 -23.85
N PRO A 455 -6.25 -14.84 -23.70
CA PRO A 455 -6.26 -14.17 -22.40
C PRO A 455 -7.63 -14.27 -21.71
N LEU A 456 -7.60 -14.37 -20.39
CA LEU A 456 -8.81 -14.25 -19.59
C LEU A 456 -9.37 -12.83 -19.69
N ARG A 457 -10.70 -12.71 -19.56
CA ARG A 457 -11.36 -11.44 -19.29
C ARG A 457 -10.87 -10.84 -17.95
N PRO A 458 -11.05 -9.53 -17.73
CA PRO A 458 -10.74 -8.90 -16.45
C PRO A 458 -11.30 -9.66 -15.25
N ALA A 459 -10.60 -9.55 -14.13
CA ALA A 459 -10.98 -10.20 -12.89
C ALA A 459 -12.36 -9.72 -12.44
N ARG A 460 -13.17 -10.62 -11.91
CA ARG A 460 -14.28 -10.20 -11.07
C ARG A 460 -13.73 -9.44 -9.87
N PHE A 461 -14.22 -8.24 -9.62
CA PHE A 461 -13.72 -7.41 -8.53
C PHE A 461 -14.84 -6.69 -7.78
N VAL A 462 -14.54 -6.22 -6.57
CA VAL A 462 -15.41 -5.33 -5.79
C VAL A 462 -14.81 -3.93 -5.71
N ASP A 463 -15.62 -2.91 -6.02
CA ASP A 463 -15.18 -1.53 -5.97
C ASP A 463 -15.26 -0.91 -4.55
N LEU A 464 -14.87 0.36 -4.46
CA LEU A 464 -14.89 1.15 -3.22
C LEU A 464 -16.29 1.35 -2.64
N GLN A 465 -17.34 1.10 -3.41
CA GLN A 465 -18.74 1.25 -3.03
C GLN A 465 -19.36 -0.11 -2.68
N GLY A 466 -18.59 -1.20 -2.73
CA GLY A 466 -19.05 -2.54 -2.45
C GLY A 466 -19.81 -3.20 -3.61
N VAL A 467 -19.73 -2.65 -4.82
CA VAL A 467 -20.37 -3.22 -6.00
C VAL A 467 -19.44 -4.24 -6.64
N ILE A 468 -19.97 -5.44 -6.92
CA ILE A 468 -19.25 -6.48 -7.64
C ILE A 468 -19.40 -6.24 -9.15
N HIS A 469 -18.28 -6.19 -9.85
CA HIS A 469 -18.18 -6.11 -11.30
C HIS A 469 -17.77 -7.47 -11.85
N ASP A 470 -18.59 -8.03 -12.75
CA ASP A 470 -18.33 -9.32 -13.38
C ASP A 470 -17.45 -9.19 -14.66
N PRO A 471 -16.72 -10.26 -15.07
CA PRO A 471 -15.80 -10.28 -16.21
C PRO A 471 -16.39 -10.05 -17.62
#